data_AF-A0A0G1WKP2-F1
#
_entry.id   AF-A0A0G1WKP2-F1
#
_cell.length_a   1.000
_cell.length_b   1.000
_cell.length_c   1.000
_cell.angle_alpha   90.00
_cell.angle_beta   90.00
_cell.angle_gamma   90.00
#
_symmetry.space_group_name_H-M   'P 1'
#
loop_
_entity.id
_entity.type
_entity.pdbx_description
1 polymer ?
#
loop_
_entity_poly.entity_id
_entity_poly.type
_entity_poly.pdbx_seq_one_letter_code
_entity_poly.pdbx_strand_id
1 'polypeptide(L)'
;MQKTIQYWTDGAQRAQEIMEALIEKEKFPEALFFGHLVLEKILKALVTSITKEHAPHSHNLSKLALLAKRELSEDDALFLEKATEFNLEGRYPEDVERLRKEYTKDFAIDTQKRIHKLYQLWLQEIQQ
;
A
#
# COMPACT_ATOMS: atom_id res chain seq x y z
N MET A 1 7.94 2.96 20.92
CA MET A 1 7.05 2.64 19.79
C MET A 1 6.65 3.85 18.95
N GLN A 2 6.45 5.04 19.52
CA GLN A 2 6.11 6.25 18.74
C GLN A 2 7.06 6.52 17.56
N LYS A 3 8.39 6.41 17.76
CA LYS A 3 9.37 6.57 16.67
C LYS A 3 9.19 5.55 15.54
N THR A 4 8.80 4.31 15.88
CA THR A 4 8.55 3.24 14.90
C THR A 4 7.27 3.51 14.12
N ILE A 5 6.21 3.96 14.79
CA ILE A 5 4.96 4.37 14.14
C ILE A 5 5.26 5.52 13.18
N GLN A 6 5.98 6.54 13.64
CA GLN A 6 6.37 7.69 12.82
C GLN A 6 7.22 7.30 11.61
N TYR A 7 8.19 6.40 11.80
CA TYR A 7 8.97 5.85 10.69
C TYR A 7 8.09 5.24 9.60
N TRP A 8 7.05 4.49 9.99
CA TRP A 8 6.12 3.89 9.06
C TRP A 8 5.18 4.91 8.41
N THR A 9 4.64 5.88 9.17
CA THR A 9 3.76 6.93 8.61
C THR A 9 4.52 7.85 7.65
N ASP A 10 5.74 8.26 7.98
CA ASP A 10 6.59 9.07 7.11
C ASP A 10 6.97 8.30 5.84
N GLY A 11 7.21 6.99 5.99
CA GLY A 11 7.45 6.11 4.85
C GLY A 11 6.22 5.96 3.95
N ALA A 12 5.01 5.85 4.52
CA ALA A 12 3.77 5.78 3.76
C ALA A 12 3.51 7.09 2.99
N GLN A 13 3.73 8.24 3.64
CA GLN A 13 3.62 9.55 3.00
C GLN A 13 4.58 9.68 1.81
N ARG A 14 5.88 9.35 1.99
CA ARG A 14 6.85 9.38 0.89
C ARG A 14 6.44 8.45 -0.27
N ALA A 15 5.90 7.26 0.04
CA ALA A 15 5.44 6.35 -1.00
C ALA A 15 4.23 6.92 -1.77
N GLN A 16 3.33 7.63 -1.08
CA GLN A 16 2.17 8.29 -1.68
C GLN A 16 2.61 9.39 -2.66
N GLU A 17 3.54 10.25 -2.25
CA GLU A 17 4.11 11.32 -3.08
C GLU A 17 4.79 10.75 -4.35
N ILE A 18 5.52 9.64 -4.22
CA ILE A 18 6.17 8.97 -5.35
C ILE A 18 5.13 8.32 -6.28
N MET A 19 4.11 7.65 -5.74
CA MET A 19 3.03 7.08 -6.54
C MET A 19 2.37 8.17 -7.40
N GLU A 20 2.02 9.31 -6.80
CA GLU A 20 1.42 10.45 -7.51
C GLU A 20 2.31 10.95 -8.66
N ALA A 21 3.58 11.18 -8.38
CA ALA A 21 4.54 11.59 -9.42
C ALA A 21 4.64 10.56 -10.57
N LEU A 22 4.59 9.27 -10.27
CA LEU A 22 4.68 8.21 -11.29
C LEU A 22 3.39 8.08 -12.12
N ILE A 23 2.21 8.32 -11.52
CA ILE A 23 0.94 8.41 -12.25
C ILE A 23 1.02 9.56 -13.27
N GLU A 24 1.52 10.73 -12.87
CA GLU A 24 1.68 11.89 -13.77
C GLU A 24 2.66 11.63 -14.92
N LYS A 25 3.67 10.78 -14.70
CA LYS A 25 4.64 10.36 -15.72
C LYS A 25 4.22 9.13 -16.51
N GLU A 26 2.99 8.65 -16.31
CA GLU A 26 2.43 7.47 -16.97
C GLU A 26 3.29 6.20 -16.78
N LYS A 27 3.91 6.08 -15.60
CA LYS A 27 4.69 4.91 -15.15
C LYS A 27 3.85 4.02 -14.26
N PHE A 28 2.81 3.40 -14.84
CA PHE A 28 1.75 2.76 -14.05
C PHE A 28 2.20 1.56 -13.20
N PRO A 29 3.01 0.59 -13.69
CA PRO A 29 3.49 -0.50 -12.83
C PRO A 29 4.30 -0.01 -11.64
N GLU A 30 5.18 0.96 -11.86
CA GLU A 30 5.97 1.56 -10.80
C GLU A 30 5.08 2.36 -9.84
N ALA A 31 4.10 3.10 -10.35
CA ALA A 31 3.13 3.83 -9.51
C ALA A 31 2.35 2.87 -8.60
N LEU A 32 1.82 1.77 -9.14
CA LEU A 32 1.06 0.78 -8.38
C LEU A 32 1.93 0.02 -7.37
N PHE A 33 3.21 -0.21 -7.68
CA PHE A 33 4.18 -0.71 -6.72
C PHE A 33 4.33 0.23 -5.52
N PHE A 34 4.48 1.54 -5.76
CA PHE A 34 4.49 2.51 -4.66
C PHE A 34 3.15 2.59 -3.94
N GLY A 35 2.04 2.40 -4.65
CA GLY A 35 0.71 2.23 -4.08
C GLY A 35 0.59 1.06 -3.10
N HIS A 36 1.18 -0.08 -3.45
CA HIS A 36 1.34 -1.20 -2.53
C HIS A 36 2.14 -0.81 -1.28
N LEU A 37 3.26 -0.09 -1.45
CA LEU A 37 4.09 0.36 -0.34
C LEU A 37 3.36 1.36 0.57
N VAL A 38 2.47 2.21 0.04
CA VAL A 38 1.61 3.08 0.85
C VAL A 38 0.80 2.25 1.84
N LEU A 39 0.06 1.26 1.33
CA LEU A 39 -0.80 0.39 2.13
C LEU A 39 0.00 -0.46 3.11
N GLU A 40 1.12 -1.05 2.66
CA GLU A 40 1.98 -1.86 3.51
C GLU A 40 2.48 -1.06 4.71
N LYS A 41 3.01 0.15 4.47
CA LYS A 41 3.62 0.97 5.51
C LYS A 41 2.59 1.49 6.50
N ILE A 42 1.43 1.97 6.04
CA ILE A 42 0.39 2.43 6.95
C ILE A 42 -0.20 1.29 7.78
N LEU A 43 -0.36 0.09 7.20
CA LEU A 43 -0.77 -1.09 7.96
C LEU A 43 0.29 -1.51 8.97
N LYS A 44 1.59 -1.42 8.63
CA LYS A 44 2.68 -1.65 9.61
C LYS A 44 2.68 -0.62 10.74
N ALA A 45 2.32 0.63 10.45
CA ALA A 45 2.12 1.65 11.48
C ALA A 45 0.96 1.27 12.41
N LEU A 46 -0.19 0.83 11.87
CA LEU A 46 -1.34 0.37 12.65
C LEU A 46 -1.03 -0.88 13.48
N VAL A 47 -0.38 -1.88 12.90
CA VAL A 47 0.05 -3.08 13.66
C VAL A 47 0.91 -2.64 14.84
N THR A 48 1.90 -1.78 14.60
CA THR A 48 2.79 -1.28 15.66
C THR A 48 2.04 -0.47 16.72
N SER A 49 1.05 0.34 16.31
CA SER A 49 0.26 1.17 17.23
C SER A 49 -0.66 0.32 18.11
N ILE A 50 -1.21 -0.77 17.58
CA ILE A 50 -2.18 -1.64 18.27
C ILE A 50 -1.49 -2.70 19.13
N THR A 51 -0.47 -3.38 18.60
CA THR A 51 0.20 -4.48 19.31
C THR A 51 1.31 -3.99 20.24
N LYS A 52 1.81 -2.76 20.03
CA LYS A 52 3.00 -2.21 20.68
C LYS A 52 4.28 -3.02 20.39
N GLU A 53 4.26 -3.83 19.34
CA GLU A 53 5.39 -4.63 18.84
C GLU A 53 5.77 -4.21 17.42
N HIS A 54 6.92 -4.67 16.94
CA HIS A 54 7.29 -4.45 15.54
C HIS A 54 6.36 -5.22 14.60
N ALA A 55 5.85 -4.56 13.57
CA ALA A 55 5.13 -5.24 12.51
C ALA A 55 6.05 -6.27 11.82
N PRO A 56 5.50 -7.44 11.40
CA PRO A 56 6.31 -8.50 10.80
C PRO A 56 6.87 -8.09 9.43
N HIS A 57 7.94 -8.78 9.03
CA HIS A 57 8.47 -8.72 7.67
C HIS A 57 7.52 -9.46 6.71
N SER A 58 6.44 -8.79 6.31
CA SER A 58 5.43 -9.28 5.39
C SER A 58 5.05 -8.18 4.40
N HIS A 59 4.82 -8.58 3.15
CA HIS A 59 4.24 -7.76 2.09
C HIS A 59 2.75 -8.07 1.87
N ASN A 60 2.25 -9.16 2.44
CA ASN A 60 0.83 -9.54 2.32
C ASN A 60 -0.05 -8.55 3.10
N LEU A 61 -0.82 -7.74 2.36
CA LEU A 61 -1.63 -6.66 2.91
C LEU A 61 -2.81 -7.18 3.73
N SER A 62 -3.46 -8.26 3.29
CA SER A 62 -4.56 -8.90 4.03
C SER A 62 -4.11 -9.41 5.40
N LYS A 63 -2.91 -10.01 5.47
CA LYS A 63 -2.29 -10.45 6.74
C LYS A 63 -1.98 -9.26 7.65
N LEU A 64 -1.44 -8.17 7.10
CA LEU A 64 -1.14 -6.97 7.88
C LEU A 64 -2.42 -6.31 8.42
N ALA A 65 -3.49 -6.25 7.61
CA ALA A 65 -4.79 -5.73 8.02
C ALA A 65 -5.42 -6.54 9.16
N LEU A 66 -5.32 -7.88 9.09
CA LEU A 66 -5.77 -8.76 10.17
C LEU A 66 -4.99 -8.50 11.48
N LEU A 67 -3.66 -8.37 11.40
CA LEU A 67 -2.82 -8.05 12.57
C LEU A 67 -3.12 -6.65 13.13
N ALA A 68 -3.49 -5.71 12.26
CA ALA A 68 -3.97 -4.38 12.62
C ALA A 68 -5.44 -4.39 13.10
N LYS A 69 -6.05 -5.56 13.30
CA LYS A 69 -7.44 -5.71 13.75
C LYS A 69 -8.41 -4.81 12.96
N ARG A 70 -8.24 -4.74 11.64
CA ARG A 70 -9.13 -3.98 10.76
C ARG A 70 -10.25 -4.90 10.28
N GLU A 71 -11.49 -4.45 10.46
CA GLU A 71 -12.64 -5.08 9.83
C GLU A 71 -12.67 -4.63 8.37
N LEU A 72 -12.49 -5.58 7.47
CA LEU A 72 -12.52 -5.33 6.03
C LEU A 72 -13.87 -5.75 5.48
N SER A 73 -14.42 -4.93 4.58
CA SER A 73 -15.45 -5.41 3.67
C SER A 73 -14.88 -6.50 2.76
N GLU A 74 -15.74 -7.34 2.19
CA GLU A 74 -15.32 -8.34 1.19
C GLU A 74 -14.59 -7.67 0.02
N ASP A 75 -15.12 -6.54 -0.45
CA ASP A 75 -14.50 -5.74 -1.50
C ASP A 75 -13.09 -5.28 -1.11
N ASP A 76 -12.88 -4.81 0.12
CA ASP A 76 -11.56 -4.33 0.57
C ASP A 76 -10.58 -5.48 0.78
N ALA A 77 -11.04 -6.65 1.24
CA ALA A 77 -10.21 -7.84 1.31
C ALA A 77 -9.69 -8.26 -0.08
N LEU A 78 -10.58 -8.36 -1.06
CA LEU A 78 -10.22 -8.67 -2.46
C LEU A 78 -9.27 -7.63 -3.05
N PHE A 79 -9.46 -6.36 -2.69
CA PHE A 79 -8.56 -5.31 -3.12
C PHE A 79 -7.16 -5.41 -2.52
N LEU A 80 -7.04 -5.72 -1.23
CA LEU A 80 -5.74 -5.89 -0.60
C LEU A 80 -4.98 -7.10 -1.13
N GLU A 81 -5.68 -8.17 -1.51
CA GLU A 81 -5.09 -9.29 -2.25
C GLU A 81 -4.54 -8.81 -3.58
N LYS A 82 -5.36 -8.10 -4.38
CA LYS A 82 -4.92 -7.55 -5.66
C LYS A 82 -3.75 -6.58 -5.52
N ALA A 83 -3.81 -5.70 -4.52
CA ALA A 83 -2.76 -4.72 -4.26
C ALA A 83 -1.47 -5.36 -3.73
N THR A 84 -1.53 -6.55 -3.15
CA THR A 84 -0.33 -7.35 -2.82
C THR A 84 0.40 -7.78 -4.10
N GLU A 85 -0.32 -8.04 -5.19
CA GLU A 85 0.27 -8.39 -6.49
C GLU A 85 0.95 -7.21 -7.19
N PHE A 86 0.84 -5.99 -6.71
CA PHE A 86 1.61 -4.87 -7.28
C PHE A 86 3.07 -4.87 -6.79
N ASN A 87 3.42 -5.71 -5.82
CA ASN A 87 4.81 -5.87 -5.40
C ASN A 87 5.68 -6.35 -6.57
N LEU A 88 6.67 -5.55 -6.97
CA LEU A 88 7.60 -5.85 -8.06
C LEU A 88 8.90 -6.48 -7.59
N GLU A 89 9.14 -6.58 -6.28
CA GLU A 89 10.38 -7.17 -5.76
C GLU A 89 10.56 -8.61 -6.26
N GLY A 90 11.74 -8.89 -6.82
CA GLY A 90 12.09 -10.21 -7.36
C GLY A 90 11.45 -10.55 -8.71
N ARG A 91 10.71 -9.63 -9.36
CA ARG A 91 10.16 -9.85 -10.71
C ARG A 91 11.19 -9.58 -11.80
N TYR A 92 11.14 -10.38 -12.85
CA TYR A 92 12.00 -10.20 -14.01
C TYR A 92 11.48 -9.05 -14.91
N PRO A 93 12.35 -8.40 -15.71
CA PRO A 93 11.94 -7.29 -16.60
C PRO A 93 10.76 -7.61 -17.52
N GLU A 94 10.68 -8.85 -18.02
CA GLU A 94 9.59 -9.35 -18.87
C GLU A 94 8.24 -9.37 -18.15
N ASP A 95 8.21 -9.64 -16.84
CA ASP A 95 7.00 -9.55 -16.05
C ASP A 95 6.52 -8.10 -15.98
N VAL A 96 7.43 -7.15 -15.77
CA VAL A 96 7.11 -5.72 -15.72
C VAL A 96 6.55 -5.24 -17.06
N GLU A 97 7.10 -5.71 -18.17
CA GLU A 97 6.61 -5.38 -19.51
C GLU A 97 5.20 -5.93 -19.78
N ARG A 98 4.87 -7.13 -19.27
CA ARG A 98 3.50 -7.64 -19.29
C ARG A 98 2.55 -6.74 -18.49
N LEU A 99 2.96 -6.34 -17.28
CA LEU A 99 2.16 -5.48 -16.41
C LEU A 99 1.91 -4.09 -17.02
N ARG A 100 2.84 -3.53 -17.80
CA ARG A 100 2.62 -2.26 -18.52
C ARG A 100 1.39 -2.32 -19.44
N LYS A 101 1.07 -3.51 -19.99
CA LYS A 101 -0.09 -3.71 -20.87
C LYS A 101 -1.38 -3.91 -20.08
N GLU A 102 -1.28 -4.56 -18.92
CA GLU A 102 -2.42 -4.83 -18.03
C GLU A 102 -2.84 -3.58 -17.23
N TYR A 103 -1.87 -2.80 -16.77
CA TYR A 103 -2.09 -1.62 -15.94
C TYR A 103 -2.29 -0.39 -16.80
N THR A 104 -3.50 -0.28 -17.34
CA THR A 104 -3.93 0.88 -18.11
C THR A 104 -4.01 2.13 -17.23
N LYS A 105 -4.06 3.31 -17.86
CA LYS A 105 -4.21 4.59 -17.17
C LYS A 105 -5.45 4.63 -16.26
N ASP A 106 -6.59 4.20 -16.78
CA ASP A 106 -7.86 4.19 -16.03
C ASP A 106 -7.77 3.26 -14.82
N PHE A 107 -7.23 2.05 -15.02
CA PHE A 107 -6.98 1.10 -13.94
C PHE A 107 -6.06 1.69 -12.86
N ALA A 108 -4.97 2.33 -13.26
CA ALA A 108 -4.00 2.91 -12.34
C ALA A 108 -4.60 4.08 -11.54
N ILE A 109 -5.37 4.96 -12.18
CA ILE A 109 -6.04 6.09 -11.54
C ILE A 109 -7.11 5.62 -10.54
N ASP A 110 -7.94 4.64 -10.91
CA ASP A 110 -8.97 4.13 -9.99
C ASP A 110 -8.36 3.36 -8.82
N THR A 111 -7.28 2.63 -9.07
CA THR A 111 -6.50 1.97 -8.03
C THR A 111 -5.86 2.99 -7.09
N GLN A 112 -5.29 4.09 -7.61
CA GLN A 112 -4.71 5.17 -6.82
C GLN A 112 -5.76 5.82 -5.90
N LYS A 113 -6.96 6.14 -6.42
CA LYS A 113 -8.06 6.68 -5.61
C LYS A 113 -8.40 5.75 -4.45
N ARG A 114 -8.44 4.45 -4.71
CA ARG A 114 -8.76 3.44 -3.70
C ARG A 114 -7.67 3.31 -2.64
N ILE A 115 -6.39 3.29 -3.05
CA ILE A 115 -5.25 3.34 -2.13
C ILE A 115 -5.32 4.59 -1.26
N HIS A 116 -5.53 5.76 -1.86
CA HIS A 116 -5.59 7.03 -1.15
C HIS A 116 -6.72 7.04 -0.11
N LYS A 117 -7.90 6.53 -0.46
CA LYS A 117 -9.03 6.42 0.47
C LYS A 117 -8.67 5.59 1.71
N LEU A 118 -8.10 4.40 1.52
CA LEU A 118 -7.71 3.51 2.62
C LEU A 118 -6.57 4.12 3.46
N TYR A 119 -5.58 4.72 2.79
CA TYR A 119 -4.48 5.40 3.46
C TYR A 119 -4.96 6.53 4.38
N GLN A 120 -5.84 7.42 3.88
CA GLN A 120 -6.38 8.51 4.68
C GLN A 120 -7.19 8.02 5.88
N LEU A 121 -8.04 7.00 5.67
CA LEU A 121 -8.82 6.39 6.75
C LEU A 121 -7.91 5.91 7.88
N TRP A 122 -6.89 5.12 7.55
CA TRP A 122 -5.99 4.53 8.54
C TRP A 122 -5.01 5.53 9.15
N LEU A 123 -4.62 6.57 8.41
CA LEU A 123 -3.80 7.66 8.94
C LEU A 123 -4.55 8.44 10.04
N GLN A 124 -5.84 8.71 9.84
CA GLN A 124 -6.69 9.38 10.84
C GLN A 124 -6.80 8.56 12.12
N GLU A 125 -6.87 7.24 12.04
CA GLU A 125 -6.93 6.35 13.21
C GLU A 125 -5.64 6.35 14.04
N ILE A 126 -4.48 6.60 13.42
CA ILE A 126 -3.19 6.68 14.13
C ILE A 126 -3.03 8.02 14.85
N GLN A 127 -3.69 9.07 14.37
CA GLN A 127 -3.56 10.43 14.88
C GLN A 127 -4.55 10.75 16.02
N GLN A 128 -5.48 9.83 16.32
CA GLN A 128 -6.39 9.90 17.47
C GLN A 128 -5.78 9.25 18.71
#